data_AF-A0A151TWU8-F1
#
_entry.id   AF-A0A151TWU8-F1
#
_cell.length_a   1.000
_cell.length_b   1.000
_cell.length_c   1.000
_cell.angle_alpha   90.00
_cell.angle_beta   90.00
_cell.angle_gamma   90.00
#
_symmetry.space_group_name_H-M   'P 1'
#
loop_
_entity.id
_entity.type
_entity.pdbx_description
1 polymer ?
#
loop_
_entity_poly.entity_id
_entity_poly.type
_entity_poly.pdbx_seq_one_letter_code
_entity_poly.pdbx_strand_id
1 'polypeptide(L)' 'MQLGIPLRLSVEAVTTLLSPVMKKEVRRTVMSMKSFKALGPNGFQPFFLKKYLHIIKDEV' A
#
# COMPACT_ATOMS: atom_id res chain seq x y z
N MET A 1 -14.15 20.52 -31.62
CA MET A 1 -13.15 19.86 -30.75
C MET A 1 -13.85 19.48 -29.46
N GLN A 2 -14.10 18.19 -29.22
CA GLN A 2 -14.74 17.73 -27.98
C GLN A 2 -13.67 17.83 -26.89
N LEU A 3 -13.80 18.76 -25.94
CA LEU A 3 -12.98 18.71 -24.72
C LEU A 3 -13.36 17.42 -23.99
N GLY A 4 -12.40 16.50 -23.89
CA GLY A 4 -12.57 15.26 -23.15
C GLY A 4 -12.99 15.57 -21.72
N ILE A 5 -14.08 14.94 -21.26
CA ILE A 5 -14.55 15.04 -19.89
C ILE A 5 -13.36 14.72 -18.98
N PRO A 6 -13.02 15.57 -17.99
CA PRO A 6 -11.97 15.26 -17.04
C PRO A 6 -12.33 13.94 -16.35
N LEU A 7 -11.45 12.94 -16.42
CA LEU A 7 -11.66 11.66 -15.77
C LEU A 7 -11.66 11.89 -14.25
N ARG A 8 -12.86 12.13 -13.69
CA ARG A 8 -13.07 12.31 -12.27
C ARG A 8 -13.56 11.01 -11.66
N LEU A 9 -12.91 10.61 -10.58
CA LEU A 9 -13.39 9.53 -9.73
C LEU A 9 -14.73 9.93 -9.10
N SER A 10 -15.60 8.95 -8.88
CA SER A 10 -16.81 9.17 -8.11
C SER A 10 -16.46 9.53 -6.67
N VAL A 11 -17.40 10.16 -5.95
CA VAL A 11 -17.21 10.54 -4.54
C VAL A 11 -16.94 9.30 -3.69
N GLU A 12 -17.58 8.17 -3.99
CA GLU A 12 -17.38 6.89 -3.30
C GLU A 12 -15.97 6.34 -3.54
N ALA A 13 -15.46 6.44 -4.77
CA ALA A 13 -14.11 6.00 -5.10
C ALA A 13 -13.05 6.86 -4.38
N VAL A 14 -13.25 8.19 -4.33
CA VAL A 14 -12.39 9.10 -3.56
C VAL A 14 -12.44 8.77 -2.07
N THR A 15 -13.64 8.56 -1.51
CA THR A 15 -13.81 8.22 -0.09
C THR A 15 -13.14 6.90 0.27
N THR A 16 -13.22 5.90 -0.62
CA THR A 16 -12.56 4.60 -0.43
C THR A 16 -11.03 4.75 -0.42
N LEU A 17 -10.47 5.54 -1.35
CA LEU A 17 -9.02 5.79 -1.40
C LEU A 17 -8.49 6.55 -0.19
N LEU A 18 -9.30 7.46 0.36
CA LEU A 18 -8.96 8.23 1.55
C LEU A 18 -9.23 7.47 2.86
N SER A 19 -9.90 6.33 2.80
CA SER A 19 -10.20 5.55 4.00
C SER A 19 -8.90 5.03 4.63
N PRO A 20 -8.75 5.15 5.97
CA PRO A 20 -7.55 4.65 6.63
C PRO A 20 -7.39 3.14 6.43
N VAL A 21 -6.20 2.70 6.02
CA VAL A 21 -5.90 1.28 5.89
C VAL A 21 -5.79 0.66 7.29
N MET A 22 -6.48 -0.46 7.52
CA MET A 22 -6.44 -1.12 8.82
C MET A 22 -5.06 -1.71 9.09
N LYS A 23 -4.48 -1.39 10.25
CA LYS A 23 -3.21 -1.97 10.77
C LYS A 23 -3.18 -3.52 10.66
N LYS A 24 -4.32 -4.19 10.87
CA LYS A 24 -4.49 -5.66 10.72
C LYS A 24 -4.37 -6.13 9.27
N GLU A 25 -4.94 -5.37 8.34
CA GLU A 25 -4.89 -5.66 6.91
C GLU A 25 -3.46 -5.54 6.38
N VAL A 26 -2.77 -4.45 6.71
CA VAL A 26 -1.36 -4.25 6.36
C VAL A 26 -0.50 -5.41 6.84
N ARG A 27 -0.64 -5.79 8.13
CA ARG A 27 0.09 -6.93 8.70
C ARG A 27 -0.20 -8.22 7.94
N ARG A 28 -1.47 -8.53 7.67
CA ARG A 28 -1.86 -9.75 6.93
C ARG A 28 -1.20 -9.78 5.55
N THR A 29 -1.24 -8.67 4.81
CA THR A 29 -0.66 -8.57 3.46
C THR A 29 0.85 -8.70 3.48
N VAL A 30 1.55 -7.99 4.38
CA VAL A 30 3.03 -8.08 4.48
C VAL A 30 3.47 -9.51 4.81
N MET A 31 2.76 -10.19 5.72
CA MET A 31 3.12 -11.55 6.13
C MET A 31 2.88 -12.59 5.03
N SER A 32 1.89 -12.38 4.15
CA SER A 32 1.58 -13.31 3.05
C SER A 32 2.55 -13.24 1.87
N MET A 33 3.34 -12.16 1.75
CA MET A 33 4.33 -12.01 0.68
C MET A 33 5.42 -13.09 0.76
N LYS A 34 5.89 -13.62 -0.37
CA LYS A 34 7.10 -14.48 -0.40
C LYS A 34 8.31 -13.65 0.05
N SER A 35 9.09 -14.18 1.00
CA SER A 35 10.17 -13.44 1.67
C SER A 35 11.32 -13.07 0.73
N PHE A 36 11.61 -13.91 -0.27
CA PHE A 36 12.74 -13.78 -1.17
C PHE A 36 12.26 -13.52 -2.61
N LYS A 37 11.75 -12.31 -2.83
CA LYS A 37 11.52 -11.77 -4.18
C LYS A 37 12.71 -10.94 -4.62
N ALA A 38 12.85 -10.78 -5.94
CA ALA A 38 13.79 -9.81 -6.52
C ALA A 38 13.58 -8.43 -5.89
N LEU A 39 14.67 -7.73 -5.63
CA LEU A 39 14.65 -6.42 -4.99
C LEU A 39 14.02 -5.41 -5.94
N GLY A 40 13.15 -4.56 -5.41
CA GLY A 40 12.66 -3.39 -6.13
C GLY A 40 13.76 -2.31 -6.24
N PRO A 41 13.48 -1.20 -6.93
CA PRO A 41 14.42 -0.08 -7.06
C PRO A 41 14.90 0.51 -5.72
N ASN A 42 14.13 0.30 -4.65
CA ASN A 42 14.45 0.73 -3.29
C ASN A 42 15.35 -0.25 -2.51
N GLY A 43 15.70 -1.42 -3.08
CA GLY A 43 16.57 -2.39 -2.43
C GLY A 43 15.97 -3.13 -1.23
N PHE A 44 14.70 -2.92 -0.89
CA PHE A 44 14.07 -3.58 0.25
C PHE A 44 13.39 -4.90 -0.15
N GLN A 45 13.76 -5.95 0.56
CA GLN A 45 13.15 -7.27 0.42
C GLN A 45 11.88 -7.38 1.28
N PRO A 46 10.87 -8.18 0.89
CA PRO A 46 9.69 -8.41 1.73
C PRO A 46 10.04 -8.95 3.12
N PHE A 47 11.14 -9.69 3.24
CA PHE A 47 11.68 -10.13 4.53
C PHE A 47 11.99 -8.97 5.49
N PHE A 48 12.57 -7.87 4.99
CA PHE A 48 12.86 -6.68 5.79
C PHE A 48 11.58 -6.09 6.39
N LEU A 49 10.54 -5.93 5.56
CA LEU A 49 9.23 -5.43 6.01
C LEU A 49 8.63 -6.34 7.06
N LYS A 50 8.68 -7.66 6.89
CA LYS A 50 8.18 -8.61 7.91
C LYS A 50 8.91 -8.47 9.25
N LYS A 51 10.23 -8.28 9.21
CA LYS A 51 11.05 -8.18 10.43
C LYS A 51 10.82 -6.88 11.18
N TYR A 52 10.70 -5.76 10.47
CA TYR A 52 10.68 -4.43 11.08
C TYR A 52 9.31 -3.73 11.03
N LEU A 53 8.24 -4.40 10.59
CA LEU A 53 6.89 -3.81 10.54
C LEU A 53 6.45 -3.24 11.89
N HIS A 54 6.85 -3.86 13.01
CA HIS A 54 6.53 -3.38 14.35
C HIS A 54 7.16 -2.02 14.69
N ILE A 55 8.25 -1.64 14.01
CA ILE A 55 8.92 -0.35 14.17
C ILE A 55 8.30 0.68 13.22
N ILE A 56 8.08 0.29 11.96
CA ILE A 56 7.58 1.19 10.90
C ILE A 56 6.10 1.58 11.12
N LYS A 57 5.32 0.71 11.77
CA LYS A 57 3.85 0.85 11.91
C LYS A 57 3.39 1.97 12.84
N ASP A 58 4.28 2.52 13.64
CA ASP A 58 3.96 3.58 14.61
C ASP A 58 4.52 4.96 14.21
N GLU A 59 5.24 5.05 13.08
CA GLU A 59 5.71 6.32 12.51
C GLU A 59 4.77 6.91 11.43
N VAL A 60 3.63 6.26 11.15
CA VAL A 60 2.66 6.65 10.10
C VAL A 60 1.23 6.64 10.61
#